data_AF-A0A8B8F4Z8-F1
#
_entry.id   AF-A0A8B8F4Z8-F1
#
_cell.length_a   1.000
_cell.length_b   1.000
_cell.length_c   1.000
_cell.angle_alpha   90.00
_cell.angle_beta   90.00
_cell.angle_gamma   90.00
#
_symmetry.space_group_name_H-M   'P 1'
#
loop_
_entity.id
_entity.type
_entity.pdbx_description
1 polymer ?
#
loop_
_entity_poly.entity_id
_entity_poly.type
_entity_poly.pdbx_seq_one_letter_code
_entity_poly.pdbx_strand_id
1 'polypeptide(L)'
;MPNIGGPSASKRKLLGTVVSSKLLYASASWAEVATRTARNRESMCRAQIQVALRIIRAYWTVSTDGALFLASIIPADLKALERKRVADRIDEQGREDSVAMIKLQERSITVGAWQARWDGLKNSRWTHTLLPSVYRWMRRPVFPLTYHMTQALTENGCFRQYLNCMNRSPDASCCYCSFAEDTAEHMIFVCP
;
A
#
# COMPACT_ATOMS: atom_id res chain seq x y z
N MET A 1 1.90 12.21 13.54
CA MET A 1 3.30 11.82 13.29
C MET A 1 3.83 12.60 12.10
N PRO A 2 4.91 13.37 12.25
CA PRO A 2 5.48 14.16 11.15
C PRO A 2 6.09 13.25 10.08
N ASN A 3 6.21 13.74 8.84
CA ASN A 3 6.81 12.98 7.74
C ASN A 3 8.34 13.03 7.81
N ILE A 4 8.91 14.20 8.14
CA ILE A 4 10.33 14.41 8.43
C ILE A 4 10.54 14.33 9.95
N GLY A 5 11.59 13.62 10.38
CA GLY A 5 11.84 13.37 11.79
C GLY A 5 10.84 12.41 12.44
N GLY A 6 10.93 12.28 13.78
CA GLY A 6 10.04 11.44 14.59
C GLY A 6 10.31 9.93 14.53
N PRO A 7 9.32 9.09 14.87
CA PRO A 7 9.54 7.66 15.06
C PRO A 7 9.95 6.93 13.77
N SER A 8 10.80 5.91 13.93
CA SER A 8 11.29 5.05 12.86
C SER A 8 10.18 4.27 12.17
N ALA A 9 10.44 3.81 10.94
CA ALA A 9 9.49 3.01 10.17
C ALA A 9 8.99 1.78 10.94
N SER A 10 9.86 1.10 11.68
CA SER A 10 9.51 -0.05 12.52
C SER A 10 8.49 0.30 13.60
N LYS A 11 8.68 1.43 14.31
CA LYS A 11 7.73 1.90 15.33
C LYS A 11 6.36 2.26 14.71
N ARG A 12 6.35 2.87 13.52
CA ARG A 12 5.10 3.18 12.80
C ARG A 12 4.39 1.91 12.33
N LYS A 13 5.14 0.93 11.84
CA LYS A 13 4.61 -0.37 11.40
C LYS A 13 3.97 -1.12 12.56
N LEU A 14 4.56 -1.05 13.75
CA LEU A 14 3.98 -1.60 14.98
C LEU A 14 2.61 -0.99 15.30
N LEU A 15 2.42 0.32 15.14
CA LEU A 15 1.08 0.93 15.30
C LEU A 15 0.10 0.43 14.23
N GLY A 16 0.58 0.15 13.03
CA GLY A 16 -0.22 -0.44 11.96
C GLY A 16 -0.71 -1.86 12.24
N THR A 17 0.04 -2.65 13.02
CA THR A 17 -0.42 -3.99 13.42
C THR A 17 -1.61 -3.89 14.37
N VAL A 18 -1.63 -2.91 15.28
CA VAL A 18 -2.77 -2.67 16.18
C VAL A 18 -4.03 -2.33 15.41
N VAL A 19 -3.95 -1.42 14.43
CA VAL A 19 -5.09 -1.06 13.58
C VAL A 19 -5.59 -2.26 12.78
N SER A 20 -4.67 -3.05 12.22
CA SER A 20 -5.02 -4.27 11.47
C SER A 20 -5.70 -5.30 12.36
N SER A 21 -5.22 -5.49 13.60
CA SER A 21 -5.82 -6.43 14.55
C SER A 21 -7.24 -6.02 14.95
N LYS A 22 -7.48 -4.73 15.21
CA LYS A 22 -8.83 -4.23 15.51
C LYS A 22 -9.76 -4.35 14.31
N LEU A 23 -9.29 -3.93 13.13
CA LEU A 23 -10.09 -3.94 11.90
C LEU A 23 -10.50 -5.37 11.49
N LEU A 24 -9.61 -6.33 11.70
CA LEU A 24 -9.82 -7.73 11.29
C LEU A 24 -10.29 -8.62 12.45
N TYR A 25 -10.72 -8.02 13.56
CA TYR A 25 -11.26 -8.80 14.67
C TYR A 25 -12.49 -9.59 14.22
N ALA A 26 -12.55 -10.87 14.59
CA ALA A 26 -13.58 -11.81 14.18
C ALA A 26 -13.85 -11.85 12.65
N SER A 27 -12.87 -11.52 11.80
CA SER A 27 -13.08 -11.42 10.35
C SER A 27 -13.66 -12.67 9.70
N ALA A 28 -13.40 -13.86 10.27
CA ALA A 28 -13.95 -15.10 9.75
C ALA A 28 -15.49 -15.18 9.84
N SER A 29 -16.16 -14.38 10.69
CA SER A 29 -17.63 -14.39 10.74
C SER A 29 -18.27 -13.44 9.72
N TRP A 30 -17.60 -12.33 9.38
CA TRP A 30 -18.19 -11.27 8.55
C TRP A 30 -17.55 -11.09 7.17
N ALA A 31 -16.37 -11.66 6.90
CA ALA A 31 -15.58 -11.38 5.70
C ALA A 31 -16.39 -11.55 4.41
N GLU A 32 -17.09 -12.66 4.25
CA GLU A 32 -17.84 -12.96 3.01
C GLU A 32 -18.96 -11.97 2.74
N VAL A 33 -19.68 -11.56 3.78
CA VAL A 33 -20.82 -10.63 3.64
C VAL A 33 -20.30 -9.20 3.43
N ALA A 34 -19.36 -8.76 4.27
CA ALA A 34 -18.89 -7.38 4.24
C ALA A 34 -18.09 -7.06 2.98
N THR A 35 -17.32 -8.01 2.45
CA THR A 35 -16.45 -7.77 1.27
C THR A 35 -17.20 -7.79 -0.05
N ARG A 36 -18.46 -8.23 -0.12
CA ARG A 36 -19.29 -8.17 -1.35
C ARG A 36 -19.52 -6.74 -1.83
N THR A 37 -19.71 -5.81 -0.90
CA THR A 37 -20.03 -4.41 -1.22
C THR A 37 -18.78 -3.57 -1.42
N ALA A 38 -18.69 -2.86 -2.54
CA ALA A 38 -17.56 -1.98 -2.86
C ALA A 38 -17.32 -0.90 -1.79
N ARG A 39 -18.39 -0.26 -1.31
CA ARG A 39 -18.34 0.75 -0.26
C ARG A 39 -17.67 0.25 1.03
N ASN A 40 -17.93 -1.00 1.41
CA ASN A 40 -17.34 -1.60 2.60
C ASN A 40 -15.84 -1.86 2.40
N ARG A 41 -15.45 -2.39 1.22
CA ARG A 41 -14.04 -2.57 0.84
C ARG A 41 -13.29 -1.26 0.93
N GLU A 42 -13.83 -0.21 0.31
CA GLU A 42 -13.22 1.13 0.38
C GLU A 42 -13.13 1.66 1.81
N SER A 43 -14.18 1.52 2.62
CA SER A 43 -14.18 1.98 4.01
C SER A 43 -13.09 1.28 4.84
N MET A 44 -12.88 -0.01 4.63
CA MET A 44 -11.80 -0.76 5.27
C MET A 44 -10.42 -0.27 4.81
N CYS A 45 -10.23 -0.07 3.50
CA CYS A 45 -8.98 0.45 2.97
C CYS A 45 -8.71 1.90 3.45
N ARG A 46 -9.75 2.73 3.62
CA ARG A 46 -9.66 4.07 4.22
C ARG A 46 -9.23 4.05 5.70
N ALA A 47 -9.52 2.99 6.45
CA ALA A 47 -8.97 2.83 7.79
C ALA A 47 -7.47 2.49 7.74
N GLN A 48 -7.06 1.65 6.79
CA GLN A 48 -5.65 1.26 6.62
C GLN A 48 -4.78 2.39 6.06
N ILE A 49 -5.29 3.19 5.10
CA ILE A 49 -4.52 4.25 4.45
C ILE A 49 -3.96 5.25 5.46
N GLN A 50 -4.73 5.58 6.51
CA GLN A 50 -4.30 6.51 7.55
C GLN A 50 -3.02 6.07 8.24
N VAL A 51 -2.84 4.76 8.44
CA VAL A 51 -1.61 4.19 8.99
C VAL A 51 -0.56 4.02 7.90
N ALA A 52 -0.94 3.54 6.73
CA ALA A 52 -0.03 3.30 5.61
C ALA A 52 0.74 4.57 5.24
N LEU A 53 0.04 5.70 5.09
CA LEU A 53 0.64 7.02 4.83
C LEU A 53 1.66 7.41 5.89
N ARG A 54 1.43 7.10 7.17
CA ARG A 54 2.39 7.39 8.23
C ARG A 54 3.61 6.47 8.16
N ILE A 55 3.42 5.19 7.86
CA ILE A 55 4.51 4.21 7.70
C ILE A 55 5.45 4.65 6.58
N ILE A 56 4.90 5.05 5.43
CA ILE A 56 5.68 5.47 4.26
C ILE A 56 6.06 6.95 4.29
N ARG A 57 5.51 7.75 5.23
CA ARG A 57 5.76 9.20 5.33
C ARG A 57 5.25 9.98 4.10
N ALA A 58 4.18 9.52 3.46
CA ALA A 58 3.63 10.16 2.26
C ALA A 58 2.73 11.36 2.58
N TYR A 59 2.44 12.14 1.54
CA TYR A 59 1.31 13.07 1.54
C TYR A 59 -0.03 12.33 1.45
N TRP A 60 -1.10 12.99 1.91
CA TRP A 60 -2.44 12.42 1.96
C TRP A 60 -3.10 12.18 0.60
N THR A 61 -2.55 12.79 -0.46
CA THR A 61 -2.98 12.68 -1.86
C THR A 61 -2.52 11.40 -2.55
N VAL A 62 -1.57 10.67 -1.96
CA VAL A 62 -1.18 9.36 -2.47
C VAL A 62 -2.39 8.44 -2.48
N SER A 63 -2.56 7.70 -3.58
CA SER A 63 -3.66 6.75 -3.73
C SER A 63 -3.66 5.72 -2.59
N THR A 64 -4.85 5.20 -2.27
CA THR A 64 -5.01 4.16 -1.26
C THR A 64 -4.15 2.94 -1.56
N ASP A 65 -4.24 2.38 -2.76
CA ASP A 65 -3.54 1.16 -3.14
C ASP A 65 -2.03 1.34 -3.21
N GLY A 66 -1.54 2.47 -3.74
CA GLY A 66 -0.12 2.81 -3.76
C GLY A 66 0.44 2.96 -2.35
N ALA A 67 -0.31 3.58 -1.44
CA ALA A 67 0.09 3.69 -0.04
C ALA A 67 0.15 2.32 0.65
N LEU A 68 -0.84 1.46 0.45
CA LEU A 68 -0.87 0.10 1.01
C LEU A 68 0.27 -0.76 0.44
N PHE A 69 0.51 -0.69 -0.87
CA PHE A 69 1.61 -1.37 -1.55
C PHE A 69 2.95 -0.98 -0.94
N LEU A 70 3.28 0.32 -0.91
CA LEU A 70 4.56 0.80 -0.37
C LEU A 70 4.75 0.46 1.12
N ALA A 71 3.66 0.48 1.90
CA ALA A 71 3.66 0.08 3.31
C ALA A 71 3.77 -1.44 3.53
N SER A 72 3.72 -2.25 2.47
CA SER A 72 3.62 -3.71 2.51
C SER A 72 2.42 -4.21 3.32
N ILE A 73 1.29 -3.51 3.20
CA ILE A 73 0.02 -3.87 3.85
C ILE A 73 -0.88 -4.50 2.79
N ILE A 74 -1.40 -5.68 3.10
CA ILE A 74 -2.42 -6.31 2.26
C ILE A 74 -3.76 -5.60 2.55
N PRO A 75 -4.54 -5.23 1.51
CA PRO A 75 -5.88 -4.68 1.68
C PRO A 75 -6.74 -5.51 2.63
N ALA A 76 -7.45 -4.85 3.54
CA ALA A 76 -8.15 -5.54 4.62
C ALA A 76 -9.23 -6.49 4.11
N ASP A 77 -9.88 -6.16 3.00
CA ASP A 77 -10.86 -7.01 2.34
C ASP A 77 -10.25 -8.35 1.90
N LEU A 78 -9.09 -8.31 1.24
CA LEU A 78 -8.36 -9.52 0.85
C LEU A 78 -7.87 -10.30 2.08
N LYS A 79 -7.37 -9.59 3.10
CA LYS A 79 -6.86 -10.21 4.33
C LYS A 79 -7.97 -10.83 5.19
N ALA A 80 -9.17 -10.26 5.18
CA ALA A 80 -10.34 -10.80 5.87
C ALA A 80 -10.79 -12.12 5.22
N LEU A 81 -10.83 -12.15 3.88
CA LEU A 81 -11.12 -13.38 3.12
C LEU A 81 -10.06 -14.45 3.34
N GLU A 82 -8.77 -14.09 3.42
CA GLU A 82 -7.70 -15.01 3.82
C GLU A 82 -8.00 -15.66 5.17
N ARG A 83 -8.39 -14.86 6.18
CA ARG A 83 -8.71 -15.38 7.53
C ARG A 83 -9.93 -16.28 7.55
N LYS A 84 -10.94 -16.00 6.72
CA LYS A 84 -12.12 -16.86 6.55
C LYS A 84 -11.72 -18.22 5.98
N ARG A 85 -11.04 -18.24 4.83
CA ARG A 85 -10.59 -19.50 4.18
C ARG A 85 -9.69 -20.33 5.09
N VAL A 86 -8.80 -19.69 5.85
CA VAL A 86 -7.97 -20.39 6.84
C VAL A 86 -8.81 -21.00 7.95
N ALA A 87 -9.84 -20.30 8.46
CA ALA A 87 -10.72 -20.83 9.50
C ALA A 87 -11.51 -22.04 8.99
N ASP A 88 -12.11 -21.92 7.80
CA ASP A 88 -12.89 -23.01 7.19
C ASP A 88 -12.05 -24.28 7.01
N ARG A 89 -10.82 -24.15 6.49
CA ARG A 89 -9.89 -25.28 6.33
C ARG A 89 -9.33 -25.84 7.63
N ILE A 90 -9.37 -25.08 8.73
CA ILE A 90 -8.99 -25.58 10.06
C ILE A 90 -10.14 -26.39 10.67
N ASP A 91 -11.38 -25.97 10.42
CA ASP A 91 -12.59 -26.61 10.95
C ASP A 91 -13.01 -27.86 10.15
N GLU A 92 -12.42 -28.08 8.96
CA GLU A 92 -12.59 -29.29 8.15
C GLU A 92 -12.16 -30.57 8.90
N GLN A 93 -13.06 -31.55 8.97
CA GLN A 93 -12.78 -32.86 9.54
C GLN A 93 -11.81 -33.64 8.63
N GLY A 94 -10.79 -34.28 9.20
CA GLY A 94 -9.81 -35.06 8.44
C GLY A 94 -8.68 -34.23 7.82
N ARG A 95 -8.42 -33.02 8.33
CA ARG A 95 -7.36 -32.11 7.89
C ARG A 95 -5.97 -32.77 7.84
N GLU A 96 -5.45 -33.00 6.64
CA GLU A 96 -4.12 -33.59 6.41
C GLU A 96 -2.98 -32.57 6.57
N ASP A 97 -3.16 -31.37 6.00
CA ASP A 97 -2.13 -30.32 6.02
C ASP A 97 -1.91 -29.75 7.42
N SER A 98 -0.69 -29.32 7.76
CA SER A 98 -0.42 -28.57 9.00
C SER A 98 -1.03 -27.16 8.96
N VAL A 99 -1.33 -26.56 10.12
CA VAL A 99 -1.93 -25.20 10.18
C VAL A 99 -1.00 -24.17 9.53
N ALA A 100 0.31 -24.37 9.67
CA ALA A 100 1.32 -23.55 9.03
C ALA A 100 1.26 -23.65 7.50
N MET A 101 1.07 -24.86 6.96
CA MET A 101 0.97 -25.08 5.51
C MET A 101 -0.31 -24.45 4.92
N ILE A 102 -1.45 -24.59 5.61
CA ILE A 102 -2.71 -23.95 5.21
C ILE A 102 -2.52 -22.42 5.14
N LYS A 103 -1.97 -21.82 6.21
CA LYS A 103 -1.71 -20.37 6.24
C LYS A 103 -0.78 -19.93 5.10
N LEU A 104 0.21 -20.73 4.75
CA LEU A 104 1.13 -20.43 3.65
C LEU A 104 0.43 -20.48 2.29
N GLN A 105 -0.36 -21.52 2.02
CA GLN A 105 -1.13 -21.68 0.79
C GLN A 105 -2.16 -20.54 0.63
N GLU A 106 -2.95 -20.26 1.67
CA GLU A 106 -3.95 -19.18 1.65
C GLU A 106 -3.32 -17.80 1.50
N ARG A 107 -2.13 -17.61 2.07
CA ARG A 107 -1.34 -16.40 1.87
C ARG A 107 -0.91 -16.25 0.40
N SER A 108 -0.49 -17.34 -0.25
CA SER A 108 -0.12 -17.32 -1.67
C SER A 108 -1.29 -16.85 -2.54
N ILE A 109 -2.48 -17.42 -2.33
CA ILE A 109 -3.72 -17.02 -3.02
C ILE A 109 -4.00 -15.52 -2.80
N THR A 110 -3.87 -15.07 -1.55
CA THR A 110 -4.13 -13.66 -1.19
C THR A 110 -3.13 -12.70 -1.84
N VAL A 111 -1.85 -13.09 -1.93
CA VAL A 111 -0.83 -12.30 -2.63
C VAL A 111 -1.09 -12.27 -4.13
N GLY A 112 -1.55 -13.39 -4.73
CA GLY A 112 -1.96 -13.44 -6.14
C GLY A 112 -3.15 -12.51 -6.42
N ALA A 113 -4.18 -12.53 -5.56
CA ALA A 113 -5.30 -11.60 -5.67
C ALA A 113 -4.88 -10.14 -5.51
N TRP A 114 -3.91 -9.86 -4.62
CA TRP A 114 -3.37 -8.53 -4.46
C TRP A 114 -2.55 -8.08 -5.68
N GLN A 115 -1.77 -8.97 -6.29
CA GLN A 115 -1.06 -8.72 -7.54
C GLN A 115 -2.03 -8.39 -8.68
N ALA A 116 -3.09 -9.17 -8.86
CA ALA A 116 -4.10 -8.90 -9.89
C ALA A 116 -4.79 -7.53 -9.69
N ARG A 117 -5.10 -7.15 -8.44
CA ARG A 117 -5.59 -5.80 -8.14
C ARG A 117 -4.52 -4.75 -8.47
N TRP A 118 -3.27 -4.96 -8.08
CA TRP A 118 -2.16 -4.04 -8.35
C TRP A 118 -1.97 -3.78 -9.85
N ASP A 119 -2.05 -4.82 -10.68
CA ASP A 119 -1.90 -4.74 -12.13
C ASP A 119 -3.07 -4.03 -12.82
N GLY A 120 -4.27 -4.11 -12.25
CA GLY A 120 -5.49 -3.49 -12.79
C GLY A 120 -5.70 -2.02 -12.43
N LEU A 121 -4.86 -1.43 -11.58
CA LEU A 121 -5.05 -0.06 -11.11
C LEU A 121 -4.60 0.99 -12.13
N LYS A 122 -5.47 1.99 -12.32
CA LYS A 122 -5.15 3.19 -13.11
C LYS A 122 -4.45 4.26 -12.27
N ASN A 123 -4.89 4.41 -11.03
CA ASN A 123 -4.34 5.37 -10.07
C ASN A 123 -3.10 4.73 -9.43
N SER A 124 -1.92 5.36 -9.51
CA SER A 124 -0.57 4.83 -9.16
C SER A 124 0.24 4.19 -10.31
N ARG A 125 -0.04 4.56 -11.56
CA ARG A 125 0.68 3.98 -12.70
C ARG A 125 2.21 4.15 -12.59
N TRP A 126 2.68 5.33 -12.17
CA TRP A 126 4.09 5.58 -11.92
C TRP A 126 4.73 4.57 -10.94
N THR A 127 4.12 4.40 -9.76
CA THR A 127 4.62 3.44 -8.77
C THR A 127 4.60 2.00 -9.29
N HIS A 128 3.58 1.63 -10.06
CA HIS A 128 3.49 0.30 -10.68
C HIS A 128 4.59 0.09 -11.73
N THR A 129 4.87 1.09 -12.56
CA THR A 129 5.96 1.07 -13.56
C THR A 129 7.30 0.77 -12.89
N LEU A 130 7.59 1.41 -11.76
CA LEU A 130 8.83 1.17 -11.01
C LEU A 130 8.82 -0.16 -10.24
N LEU A 131 7.68 -0.53 -9.65
CA LEU A 131 7.54 -1.62 -8.71
C LEU A 131 6.34 -2.52 -9.06
N PRO A 132 6.44 -3.34 -10.11
CA PRO A 132 5.29 -4.11 -10.61
C PRO A 132 4.95 -5.32 -9.75
N SER A 133 5.90 -5.87 -8.98
CA SER A 133 5.69 -7.13 -8.25
C SER A 133 5.41 -6.92 -6.76
N VAL A 134 4.17 -7.20 -6.35
CA VAL A 134 3.74 -7.29 -4.96
C VAL A 134 4.58 -8.30 -4.19
N TYR A 135 4.77 -9.49 -4.76
CA TYR A 135 5.52 -10.56 -4.11
C TYR A 135 6.96 -10.16 -3.79
N ARG A 136 7.68 -9.60 -4.78
CA ARG A 136 9.06 -9.15 -4.59
C ARG A 136 9.13 -8.01 -3.59
N TRP A 137 8.22 -7.04 -3.69
CA TRP A 137 8.19 -5.91 -2.77
C TRP A 137 7.95 -6.36 -1.32
N MET A 138 7.01 -7.28 -1.08
CA MET A 138 6.73 -7.77 0.27
C MET A 138 7.86 -8.61 0.88
N ARG A 139 8.67 -9.30 0.06
CA ARG A 139 9.80 -10.14 0.50
C ARG A 139 11.14 -9.40 0.53
N ARG A 140 11.17 -8.11 0.22
CA ARG A 140 12.40 -7.32 0.22
C ARG A 140 13.08 -7.33 1.61
N PRO A 141 14.42 -7.19 1.67
CA PRO A 141 15.13 -6.92 2.91
C PRO A 141 14.57 -5.70 3.64
N VAL A 142 14.85 -5.55 4.94
CA VAL A 142 14.37 -4.39 5.71
C VAL A 142 14.85 -3.10 5.04
N PHE A 143 13.91 -2.39 4.42
CA PHE A 143 14.16 -1.20 3.63
C PHE A 143 13.21 -0.08 4.09
N PRO A 144 13.67 0.81 4.99
CA PRO A 144 12.84 1.89 5.50
C PRO A 144 12.71 2.99 4.45
N LEU A 145 11.48 3.24 4.00
CA LEU A 145 11.20 4.38 3.13
C LEU A 145 11.45 5.71 3.87
N THR A 146 12.24 6.57 3.25
CA THR A 146 12.37 7.97 3.69
C THR A 146 11.25 8.82 3.09
N TYR A 147 11.14 10.05 3.57
CA TYR A 147 10.18 11.02 3.06
C TYR A 147 10.37 11.25 1.55
N HIS A 148 11.59 11.63 1.13
CA HIS A 148 11.89 11.95 -0.26
C HIS A 148 11.84 10.72 -1.19
N MET A 149 12.25 9.54 -0.71
CA MET A 149 12.11 8.31 -1.49
C MET A 149 10.64 7.99 -1.77
N THR A 150 9.76 8.25 -0.80
CA THR A 150 8.33 8.02 -1.00
C THR A 150 7.73 9.03 -1.99
N GLN A 151 8.18 10.28 -1.95
CA GLN A 151 7.82 11.27 -2.96
C GLN A 151 8.25 10.80 -4.36
N ALA A 152 9.51 10.40 -4.53
CA ALA A 152 10.04 9.85 -5.77
C ALA A 152 9.23 8.65 -6.28
N LEU A 153 8.88 7.69 -5.42
CA LEU A 153 8.14 6.48 -5.82
C LEU A 153 6.66 6.71 -6.11
N THR A 154 6.06 7.77 -5.56
CA THR A 154 4.63 8.04 -5.70
C THR A 154 4.30 9.19 -6.64
N GLU A 155 5.31 9.94 -7.11
CA GLU A 155 5.14 11.20 -7.85
C GLU A 155 4.38 12.29 -7.07
N ASN A 156 4.01 12.01 -5.81
CA ASN A 156 3.29 12.93 -4.94
C ASN A 156 4.29 13.65 -4.03
N GLY A 157 5.06 14.55 -4.64
CA GLY A 157 6.25 15.14 -4.04
C GLY A 157 6.29 16.66 -4.08
N CYS A 158 7.49 17.20 -3.90
CA CYS A 158 7.77 18.61 -4.15
C CYS A 158 8.14 18.84 -5.63
N PHE A 159 7.51 18.10 -6.54
CA PHE A 159 7.67 18.26 -7.99
C PHE A 159 6.72 19.35 -8.48
N ARG A 160 7.18 20.29 -9.30
CA ARG A 160 6.37 21.44 -9.71
C ARG A 160 5.14 21.04 -10.52
N GLN A 161 5.18 19.98 -11.32
CA GLN A 161 3.97 19.46 -12.00
C GLN A 161 2.88 19.11 -10.98
N TYR A 162 3.23 18.35 -9.93
CA TYR A 162 2.30 18.00 -8.87
C TYR A 162 1.87 19.23 -8.04
N LEU A 163 2.79 20.13 -7.70
CA LEU A 163 2.48 21.34 -6.94
C LEU A 163 1.57 22.29 -7.71
N ASN A 164 1.72 22.40 -9.03
CA ASN A 164 0.85 23.19 -9.90
C ASN A 164 -0.58 22.63 -9.91
N CYS A 165 -0.76 21.31 -10.06
CA CYS A 165 -2.06 20.64 -9.94
C CYS A 165 -2.76 20.90 -8.59
N MET A 166 -1.98 21.16 -7.54
CA MET A 166 -2.47 21.48 -6.19
C MET A 166 -2.59 22.99 -5.92
N ASN A 167 -2.44 23.85 -6.94
CA ASN A 167 -2.41 25.31 -6.84
C ASN A 167 -1.38 25.86 -5.84
N ARG A 168 -0.19 25.23 -5.80
CA ARG A 168 0.96 25.61 -4.95
C ARG A 168 2.20 26.05 -5.73
N SER A 169 2.16 25.98 -7.05
CA SER A 169 3.19 26.46 -7.96
C SER A 169 2.53 27.20 -9.13
N PRO A 170 3.08 28.34 -9.61
CA PRO A 170 2.53 29.06 -10.75
C PRO A 170 2.59 28.26 -12.05
N ASP A 171 3.56 27.35 -12.18
CA ASP A 171 3.79 26.53 -13.36
C ASP A 171 4.29 25.12 -12.98
N ALA A 172 4.30 24.22 -13.96
CA ALA A 172 4.80 22.86 -13.85
C ALA A 172 6.29 22.71 -14.16
N SER A 173 6.99 23.78 -14.55
CA SER A 173 8.35 23.68 -15.13
C SER A 173 9.41 23.34 -14.09
N CYS A 174 10.47 22.65 -14.49
CA CYS A 174 11.57 22.25 -13.60
C CYS A 174 12.42 23.46 -13.18
N CYS A 175 12.65 23.61 -11.88
CA CYS A 175 13.49 24.69 -11.31
C CYS A 175 14.97 24.63 -11.75
N TYR A 176 15.45 23.45 -12.17
CA TYR A 176 16.87 23.21 -12.40
C TYR A 176 17.26 23.35 -13.86
N CYS A 177 16.44 22.82 -14.78
CA CYS A 177 16.74 22.82 -16.21
C CYS A 177 15.65 23.49 -17.08
N SER A 178 14.62 24.07 -16.46
CA SER A 178 13.50 24.74 -17.16
C SER A 178 12.68 23.84 -18.09
N PHE A 179 12.80 22.51 -17.96
CA PHE A 179 11.95 21.56 -18.67
C PHE A 179 10.47 21.79 -18.32
N ALA A 180 9.55 21.57 -19.28
CA ALA A 180 8.15 21.98 -19.15
C ALA A 180 7.38 21.29 -18.01
N GLU A 181 7.72 20.03 -17.70
CA GLU A 181 7.05 19.23 -16.68
C GLU A 181 8.03 18.62 -15.69
N ASP A 182 8.11 19.20 -14.50
CA ASP A 182 8.86 18.67 -13.37
C ASP A 182 8.09 17.51 -12.74
N THR A 183 8.33 16.30 -13.26
CA THR A 183 7.82 15.04 -12.72
C THR A 183 8.90 14.30 -11.93
N ALA A 184 8.49 13.28 -11.17
CA ALA A 184 9.46 12.37 -10.54
C ALA A 184 10.39 11.71 -11.57
N GLU A 185 9.84 11.31 -12.71
CA GLU A 185 10.62 10.71 -13.80
C GLU A 185 11.69 11.67 -14.32
N HIS A 186 11.30 12.91 -14.61
CA HIS A 186 12.21 13.95 -15.06
C HIS A 186 13.30 14.20 -14.02
N MET A 187 12.92 14.46 -12.77
CA MET A 187 13.87 14.82 -11.71
C MET A 187 14.88 13.71 -11.41
N ILE A 188 14.48 12.43 -11.55
CA ILE A 188 15.34 11.29 -11.20
C ILE A 188 16.21 10.83 -12.36
N PHE A 189 15.68 10.85 -13.59
CA PHE A 189 16.31 10.17 -14.73
C PHE A 189 16.78 11.10 -15.86
N VAL A 190 16.33 12.35 -15.90
CA VAL A 190 16.55 13.25 -17.04
C VAL A 190 17.24 14.56 -16.64
N CYS A 191 16.89 15.10 -15.47
CA CYS A 191 17.44 16.38 -15.01
C CYS A 191 18.97 16.27 -14.83
N PRO A 192 19.76 17.18 -15.44
CA PRO A 192 21.21 17.17 -15.38
C PRO A 192 21.79 17.49 -14.00
#